data_AF-A0A6J2YGY3-F1
#
_entry.id   AF-A0A6J2YGY3-F1
#
_cell.length_a   1.000
_cell.length_b   1.000
_cell.length_c   1.000
_cell.angle_alpha   90.00
_cell.angle_beta   90.00
_cell.angle_gamma   90.00
#
_symmetry.space_group_name_H-M   'P 1'
#
loop_
_entity.id
_entity.type
_entity.pdbx_description
1 polymer ?
#
loop_
_entity_poly.entity_id
_entity_poly.type
_entity_poly.pdbx_seq_one_letter_code
_entity_poly.pdbx_strand_id
1 'polypeptide(L)'
;MTRMREDVGIYSRYYFIIKNVYDSTTFYVKLDYDLKTEKIPLVRAQDTISPKLFILALENILCETIVVNLSYLGFADDIVLLSTDIQELNTMPKELNDQSRKMGLE
;
A
#
# COMPACT_ATOMS: atom_id res chain seq x y z
N MET A 1 6.36 -3.44 -10.02
CA MET A 1 5.08 -4.04 -9.56
C MET A 1 5.35 -5.50 -9.27
N THR A 2 6.00 -5.73 -8.14
CA THR A 2 6.82 -6.91 -7.85
C THR A 2 6.00 -7.90 -7.03
N ARG A 3 5.91 -9.15 -7.47
CA ARG A 3 5.40 -10.36 -6.77
C ARG A 3 4.48 -10.07 -5.56
N MET A 4 3.17 -9.93 -5.81
CA MET A 4 2.18 -10.30 -4.79
C MET A 4 2.31 -11.81 -4.59
N ARG A 5 2.74 -12.15 -3.40
CA ARG A 5 3.25 -13.43 -2.97
C ARG A 5 2.10 -14.42 -2.72
N GLU A 6 2.12 -15.60 -3.36
CA GLU A 6 1.13 -16.68 -3.14
C GLU A 6 1.13 -17.16 -1.67
N ASP A 7 2.23 -16.91 -0.96
CA ASP A 7 2.42 -17.17 0.47
C ASP A 7 1.54 -16.31 1.40
N VAL A 8 0.86 -15.28 0.90
CA VAL A 8 -0.13 -14.49 1.68
C VAL A 8 -1.57 -15.04 1.51
N GLY A 9 -1.74 -16.17 0.81
CA GLY A 9 -3.05 -16.84 0.68
C GLY A 9 -4.04 -16.15 -0.26
N ILE A 10 -3.61 -15.15 -1.03
CA ILE A 10 -4.43 -14.56 -2.10
C ILE A 10 -4.35 -15.49 -3.31
N TYR A 11 -5.35 -16.35 -3.47
CA TYR A 11 -5.51 -17.15 -4.70
C TYR A 11 -5.43 -16.24 -5.92
N SER A 12 -4.75 -16.69 -6.97
CA SER A 12 -4.53 -15.94 -8.22
C SER A 12 -5.79 -15.27 -8.78
N ARG A 13 -6.96 -15.90 -8.61
CA ARG A 13 -8.26 -15.31 -8.97
C ARG A 13 -8.57 -14.00 -8.23
N TYR A 14 -8.32 -13.91 -6.93
CA TYR A 14 -8.53 -12.69 -6.15
C TYR A 14 -7.54 -11.60 -6.54
N TYR A 15 -6.29 -11.95 -6.86
CA TYR A 15 -5.33 -11.01 -7.41
C TYR A 15 -5.87 -10.32 -8.67
N PHE A 16 -6.38 -11.09 -9.64
CA PHE A 16 -6.94 -10.50 -10.86
C PHE A 16 -8.16 -9.62 -10.58
N ILE A 17 -9.03 -9.99 -9.64
CA ILE A 17 -10.18 -9.16 -9.26
C ILE A 17 -9.70 -7.85 -8.66
N ILE A 18 -8.80 -7.90 -7.67
CA ILE A 18 -8.25 -6.73 -7.00
C ILE A 18 -7.53 -5.83 -8.01
N LYS A 19 -6.68 -6.39 -8.87
CA LYS A 19 -5.98 -5.65 -9.93
C LYS A 19 -6.96 -4.93 -10.86
N ASN A 20 -7.97 -5.61 -11.39
CA ASN A 20 -8.98 -4.97 -12.24
C ASN A 20 -9.79 -3.91 -11.49
N VAL A 21 -10.07 -4.15 -10.21
CA VAL A 21 -10.74 -3.20 -9.33
C VAL A 21 -9.95 -1.90 -9.28
N TYR A 22 -8.62 -1.91 -9.12
CA TYR A 22 -7.84 -0.67 -9.03
C TYR A 22 -7.40 -0.09 -10.38
N ASP A 23 -7.02 -0.91 -11.36
CA ASP A 23 -6.49 -0.44 -12.66
C ASP A 23 -7.56 0.20 -13.56
N SER A 24 -8.83 -0.19 -13.42
CA SER A 24 -9.92 0.20 -14.33
C SER A 24 -11.02 1.01 -13.66
N THR A 25 -10.75 1.64 -12.51
CA THR A 25 -11.80 2.43 -11.84
C THR A 25 -12.05 3.73 -12.59
N THR A 26 -13.30 3.89 -13.03
CA THR A 26 -13.80 5.13 -13.62
C THR A 26 -15.13 5.49 -13.00
N PHE A 27 -15.40 6.78 -12.85
CA PHE A 27 -16.73 7.30 -12.50
C PHE A 27 -17.32 8.09 -13.66
N TYR A 28 -18.64 8.23 -13.68
CA TYR A 28 -19.35 9.15 -14.56
C TYR A 28 -20.63 9.62 -13.84
N VAL A 29 -21.10 10.81 -14.20
CA VAL A 29 -22.37 11.35 -13.68
C VAL A 29 -23.45 11.09 -14.73
N LYS A 30 -24.58 10.53 -14.32
CA LYS A 30 -25.77 10.34 -15.17
C LYS A 30 -26.86 11.28 -14.67
N LEU A 31 -27.28 12.22 -15.52
CA LEU A 31 -28.33 13.20 -15.20
C LEU A 31 -29.70 12.72 -15.68
N ASP A 32 -29.76 12.03 -16.83
CA ASP A 32 -30.96 11.39 -17.39
C ASP A 32 -30.55 10.15 -18.22
N TYR A 33 -31.50 9.40 -18.80
CA TYR A 33 -31.25 8.16 -19.55
C TYR A 33 -30.15 8.30 -20.61
N ASP A 34 -30.18 9.39 -21.38
CA ASP A 34 -29.25 9.64 -22.48
C ASP A 34 -28.11 10.60 -22.11
N LEU A 35 -28.24 11.35 -21.02
CA LEU A 35 -27.26 12.36 -20.61
C LEU A 35 -26.32 11.81 -19.54
N LYS A 36 -25.11 11.44 -19.97
CA LYS A 36 -24.01 10.97 -19.11
C LYS A 36 -22.72 11.70 -19.44
N THR A 37 -21.88 11.96 -18.43
CA THR A 37 -20.53 12.46 -18.65
C THR A 37 -19.64 11.39 -19.27
N GLU A 38 -18.50 11.80 -19.80
CA GLU A 38 -17.42 10.86 -20.09
C GLU A 38 -16.94 10.17 -18.80
N LYS A 39 -16.31 9.00 -18.99
CA LYS A 39 -15.71 8.27 -17.89
C LYS A 39 -14.44 8.98 -17.42
N ILE A 40 -14.39 9.30 -16.14
CA ILE A 40 -13.25 9.96 -15.51
C ILE A 40 -12.51 8.93 -14.67
N PRO A 41 -11.19 8.76 -14.85
CA PRO A 41 -10.37 7.89 -14.00
C PRO A 41 -10.49 8.31 -12.53
N LEU A 42 -10.64 7.34 -11.64
CA LEU A 42 -10.79 7.60 -10.21
C LEU A 42 -9.88 6.69 -9.42
N VAL A 43 -9.16 7.25 -8.45
CA VAL A 43 -8.52 6.46 -7.39
C VAL A 43 -9.61 6.09 -6.39
N ARG A 44 -9.77 4.79 -6.09
CA ARG A 44 -10.69 4.37 -5.03
C ARG A 44 -10.15 4.82 -3.68
N ALA A 45 -10.69 5.91 -3.16
CA ALA A 45 -10.50 6.33 -1.78
C ALA A 45 -11.62 5.75 -0.90
N GLN A 46 -11.32 5.47 0.37
CA GLN A 46 -12.27 5.00 1.40
C GLN A 46 -12.88 3.60 1.20
N ASP A 47 -12.32 2.75 0.33
CA ASP A 47 -12.74 1.36 0.28
C ASP A 47 -12.08 0.52 1.41
N THR A 48 -12.69 -0.63 1.74
CA THR A 48 -12.25 -1.49 2.85
C THR A 48 -11.01 -2.34 2.52
N ILE A 49 -10.60 -2.40 1.26
CA ILE A 49 -9.47 -3.22 0.77
C ILE A 49 -8.19 -2.39 0.78
N SER A 50 -8.27 -1.11 0.42
CA SER A 50 -7.13 -0.18 0.33
C SER A 50 -6.27 -0.15 1.61
N PRO A 51 -6.85 -0.01 2.83
CA PRO A 51 -6.05 -0.07 4.06
C PRO A 51 -5.31 -1.39 4.24
N LYS A 52 -5.92 -2.53 3.86
CA LYS A 52 -5.29 -3.84 3.97
C LYS A 52 -4.15 -4.03 2.97
N LEU A 53 -4.33 -3.53 1.75
CA LEU A 53 -3.27 -3.54 0.73
C LEU A 53 -2.10 -2.65 1.13
N PHE A 54 -2.39 -1.50 1.75
CA PHE A 54 -1.36 -0.62 2.29
C PHE A 54 -0.57 -1.30 3.42
N ILE A 55 -1.26 -1.88 4.41
CA ILE A 55 -0.61 -2.63 5.49
C ILE A 55 0.25 -3.76 4.93
N LEU A 56 -0.25 -4.52 3.95
CA LEU A 56 0.51 -5.60 3.31
C LEU A 56 1.77 -5.08 2.58
N ALA A 57 1.68 -3.93 1.90
CA ALA A 57 2.84 -3.30 1.28
C ALA A 57 3.85 -2.86 2.34
N LEU A 58 3.38 -2.28 3.44
CA LEU A 58 4.21 -1.83 4.55
C LEU A 58 4.90 -2.99 5.26
N GLU A 59 4.20 -4.11 5.50
CA GLU A 59 4.79 -5.33 6.07
C GLU A 59 5.93 -5.86 5.20
N ASN A 60 5.76 -5.86 3.87
CA ASN A 60 6.83 -6.26 2.95
C ASN A 60 8.06 -5.35 3.05
N ILE A 61 7.84 -4.03 3.15
CA ILE A 61 8.92 -3.05 3.33
C ILE A 61 9.65 -3.33 4.65
N LEU A 62 8.90 -3.47 5.75
CA LEU A 62 9.47 -3.66 7.09
C LEU A 62 10.27 -4.96 7.20
N CYS A 63 9.80 -6.06 6.62
CA CYS A 63 10.52 -7.34 6.58
C CYS A 63 11.89 -7.27 5.89
N GLU A 64 12.11 -6.28 5.01
CA GLU A 64 13.38 -6.05 4.31
C GLU A 64 14.27 -5.00 5.00
N THR A 65 13.93 -4.58 6.22
CA THR A 65 14.68 -3.60 7.01
C THR A 65 15.07 -4.16 8.37
N ILE A 66 16.05 -3.54 9.04
CA ILE A 66 16.37 -3.85 10.43
C ILE A 66 15.22 -3.51 11.40
N VAL A 67 14.26 -2.68 10.97
CA VAL A 67 13.11 -2.22 11.77
C VAL A 67 12.28 -3.40 12.27
N VAL A 68 12.21 -4.51 11.53
CA VAL A 68 11.48 -5.72 11.95
C VAL A 68 11.99 -6.31 13.26
N ASN A 69 13.28 -6.12 13.57
CA ASN A 69 13.92 -6.62 14.80
C ASN A 69 13.92 -5.57 15.93
N LEU A 70 13.38 -4.39 15.68
CA LEU A 70 13.37 -3.26 16.61
C LEU A 70 11.94 -2.87 17.00
N SER A 71 11.82 -2.05 18.04
CA SER A 71 10.50 -1.60 18.51
C SER A 71 9.97 -0.52 17.58
N TYR A 72 8.87 -0.78 16.89
CA TYR A 72 8.13 0.23 16.14
C TYR A 72 6.64 0.18 16.48
N LEU A 73 5.96 1.31 16.31
CA LEU A 73 4.51 1.41 16.39
C LEU A 73 4.01 1.98 15.06
N GLY A 74 3.23 1.19 14.32
CA GLY A 74 2.58 1.62 13.08
C GLY A 74 1.07 1.81 13.27
N PHE A 75 0.53 2.92 12.77
CA PHE A 75 -0.90 3.15 12.66
C PHE A 75 -1.23 3.80 11.31
N ALA A 76 -1.95 3.07 10.45
CA ALA A 76 -2.15 3.47 9.05
C ALA A 76 -0.80 3.80 8.39
N ASP A 77 -0.61 5.03 7.92
CA ASP A 77 0.59 5.57 7.30
C ASP A 77 1.61 6.17 8.29
N ASP A 78 1.24 6.35 9.56
CA ASP A 78 2.13 6.86 10.61
C ASP A 78 2.96 5.75 11.24
N ILE A 79 4.27 5.96 11.33
CA ILE A 79 5.21 5.02 11.96
C ILE A 79 6.09 5.76 12.97
N VAL A 80 6.08 5.27 14.20
CA VAL A 80 6.99 5.71 15.26
C VAL A 80 8.08 4.65 15.43
N LEU A 81 9.33 5.08 15.30
CA LEU A 81 10.51 4.23 15.47
C LEU A 81 11.09 4.47 16.87
N LEU A 82 11.34 3.39 17.61
CA LEU A 82 11.86 3.44 18.98
C LEU A 82 13.16 2.66 19.04
N SER A 83 14.23 3.31 19.50
CA SER A 83 15.49 2.65 19.82
C SER A 83 16.16 3.31 21.02
N THR A 84 16.94 2.53 21.76
CA THR A 84 17.85 3.01 22.81
C THR A 84 19.24 3.37 22.28
N ASP A 85 19.55 3.03 21.02
CA ASP A 85 20.78 3.37 20.32
C ASP A 85 20.52 4.45 19.25
N ILE A 86 21.28 5.54 19.35
CA ILE A 86 21.23 6.64 18.39
C ILE A 86 21.68 6.23 16.98
N GLN A 87 22.59 5.26 16.86
CA GLN A 87 23.07 4.77 15.55
C GLN A 87 21.97 3.98 14.82
N GLU A 88 21.22 3.17 15.55
CA GLU A 88 20.04 2.50 15.03
C GLU A 88 18.98 3.53 14.60
N LEU A 89 18.70 4.53 15.43
CA LEU A 89 17.73 5.57 15.13
C LEU A 89 18.09 6.40 13.88
N ASN A 90 19.38 6.55 13.58
CA ASN A 90 19.85 7.20 12.34
C ASN A 90 19.73 6.29 11.11
N THR A 91 19.78 4.97 11.32
CA THR A 91 19.77 3.97 10.25
C THR A 91 18.34 3.60 9.83
N MET A 92 17.44 3.40 10.80
CA MET A 92 16.08 2.93 10.56
C MET A 92 15.27 3.80 9.58
N PRO A 93 15.24 5.15 9.70
CA PRO A 93 14.48 5.98 8.75
C PRO A 93 15.07 5.93 7.34
N LYS A 94 16.40 5.82 7.22
CA LYS A 94 17.08 5.76 5.93
C LYS A 94 16.75 4.47 5.20
N GLU A 95 16.85 3.33 5.89
CA GLU A 95 16.53 2.04 5.32
C GLU A 95 15.05 1.92 4.97
N LEU A 96 14.16 2.41 5.84
CA LEU A 96 12.73 2.47 5.59
C LEU A 96 12.42 3.28 4.33
N ASN A 97 13.00 4.48 4.19
CA ASN A 97 12.83 5.30 3.00
C ASN A 97 13.38 4.63 1.72
N ASP A 98 14.55 3.99 1.81
CA ASP A 98 15.16 3.29 0.68
C ASP A 98 14.30 2.10 0.21
N GLN A 99 13.69 1.36 1.13
CA GLN A 99 12.79 0.25 0.80
C GLN A 99 11.40 0.72 0.31
N SER A 100 10.84 1.77 0.93
CA SER A 100 9.58 2.39 0.48
C SER A 100 9.65 2.82 -0.99
N ARG A 101 10.76 3.48 -1.39
CA ARG A 101 10.99 3.92 -2.77
C ARG A 101 11.02 2.76 -3.77
N LYS A 102 11.59 1.61 -3.41
CA LYS A 102 11.58 0.42 -4.28
C LYS A 102 10.18 -0.14 -4.52
N MET A 103 9.28 0.07 -3.57
CA MET A 103 7.87 -0.33 -3.66
C MET A 103 6.97 0.73 -4.30
N GLY A 104 7.52 1.91 -4.64
CA GLY A 104 6.78 3.01 -5.25
C GLY A 104 5.98 3.84 -4.24
N LEU A 105 6.35 3.79 -2.95
CA LEU A 105 5.91 4.74 -1.93
C LEU A 105 6.96 5.85 -1.83
N GLU A 106 6.53 7.11 -1.88
CA GLU A 106 7.38 8.30 -1.76
C GLU A 106 7.20 8.99 -0.41
#